data_AF-A0A2P7TYT8-F1
#
_entry.id   AF-A0A2P7TYT8-F1
#
_cell.length_a   1.000
_cell.length_b   1.000
_cell.length_c   1.000
_cell.angle_alpha   90.00
_cell.angle_beta   90.00
_cell.angle_gamma   90.00
#
_symmetry.space_group_name_H-M   'P 1'
#
loop_
_entity.id
_entity.type
_entity.pdbx_description
1 polymer ?
#
loop_
_entity_poly.entity_id
_entity_poly.type
_entity_poly.pdbx_seq_one_letter_code
_entity_poly.pdbx_strand_id
1 'polypeptide(L)' 'MSVYYYTITPQPQTNPISYICRVFVEINDVPTIQETRNFPVLSPYSHQSAFDTADLYGKLTVSALISEV' A
#
# COMPACT_ATOMS: atom_id res chain seq x y z
N MET A 1 -9.03 -0.37 17.82
CA MET A 1 -8.07 -0.88 16.83
C MET A 1 -8.32 -0.12 15.54
N SER A 2 -7.27 0.42 14.92
CA SER A 2 -7.37 1.14 13.64
C SER A 2 -6.56 0.40 12.60
N VAL A 3 -7.04 0.33 11.37
CA VAL A 3 -6.33 -0.29 10.24
C VAL A 3 -6.26 0.73 9.11
N TYR A 4 -5.07 0.95 8.57
CA TYR A 4 -4.85 1.91 7.48
C TYR A 4 -3.69 1.46 6.60
N TYR A 5 -3.58 2.06 5.41
CA TYR A 5 -2.50 1.76 4.47
C TYR A 5 -1.88 3.05 3.91
N TYR A 6 -0.64 2.92 3.46
CA TYR A 6 0.05 3.96 2.68
C TYR A 6 0.70 3.34 1.45
N THR A 7 0.55 4.01 0.31
CA THR A 7 1.31 3.73 -0.90
C THR A 7 2.49 4.69 -0.98
N ILE A 8 3.71 4.15 -0.95
CA ILE A 8 4.95 4.92 -1.04
C ILE A 8 5.69 4.60 -2.34
N THR A 9 6.42 5.57 -2.86
CA THR A 9 7.36 5.39 -3.97
C THR A 9 8.79 5.30 -3.42
N PRO A 10 9.57 4.27 -3.80
CA PRO A 10 11.01 4.29 -3.54
C PRO A 10 11.65 5.48 -4.28
N GLN A 11 12.65 6.09 -3.67
CA GLN A 11 13.39 7.20 -4.30
C GLN A 11 14.18 6.70 -5.53
N PRO A 12 14.23 7.47 -6.64
CA PRO A 12 13.66 8.79 -6.83
C PRO A 12 12.14 8.78 -7.10
N GLN A 13 11.42 9.79 -6.60
CA GLN A 13 9.98 9.96 -6.88
C GLN A 13 9.67 10.22 -8.37
N THR A 14 10.62 10.79 -9.11
CA THR A 14 10.55 10.98 -10.56
C THR A 14 10.84 9.66 -11.27
N ASN A 15 9.88 9.13 -12.02
CA ASN A 15 9.89 7.82 -12.69
C ASN A 15 10.04 6.65 -11.69
N PRO A 16 9.05 6.43 -10.82
CA PRO A 16 9.12 5.36 -9.84
C PRO A 16 9.13 4.00 -10.54
N ILE A 17 10.11 3.17 -10.21
CA ILE A 17 10.21 1.80 -10.72
C ILE A 17 9.22 0.84 -10.03
N SER A 18 8.63 1.25 -8.91
CA SER A 18 7.59 0.52 -8.22
C SER A 18 6.78 1.41 -7.26
N TYR A 19 5.63 0.89 -6.83
CA TYR A 19 4.86 1.41 -5.71
C TYR A 19 4.83 0.36 -4.60
N ILE A 20 4.99 0.78 -3.36
CA ILE A 20 5.01 -0.10 -2.20
C ILE A 20 3.79 0.23 -1.34
N CYS A 21 2.85 -0.70 -1.21
CA CYS A 21 1.75 -0.59 -0.27
C CYS A 21 2.17 -1.17 1.08
N ARG A 22 2.02 -0.39 2.15
CA ARG A 22 2.22 -0.85 3.54
C ARG A 22 0.91 -0.75 4.30
N VAL A 23 0.50 -1.85 4.92
CA VAL A 23 -0.70 -1.93 5.77
C VAL A 23 -0.27 -1.93 7.23
N PHE A 24 -0.92 -1.10 8.02
CA PHE A 24 -0.67 -0.90 9.43
C PHE A 24 -1.90 -1.29 10.23
N VAL A 25 -1.65 -1.91 11.38
CA VAL A 25 -2.64 -2.17 12.42
C VAL A 25 -2.18 -1.46 13.67
N GLU A 26 -3.06 -0.66 14.25
CA GLU A 26 -2.80 0.11 15.46
C GLU A 26 -3.63 -0.44 16.62
N ILE A 27 -2.91 -0.92 17.63
CA ILE A 27 -3.46 -1.47 18.87
C ILE A 27 -2.82 -0.68 20.01
N ASN A 28 -3.65 -0.09 20.87
CA ASN A 28 -3.20 0.75 22.00
C ASN A 28 -2.23 1.87 21.57
N ASP A 29 -2.56 2.57 20.48
CA ASP A 29 -1.76 3.68 19.91
C ASP A 29 -0.34 3.28 19.45
N VAL A 30 -0.08 1.98 19.28
CA VAL A 30 1.18 1.46 18.73
C VAL A 30 0.93 0.96 17.31
N PRO A 31 1.38 1.71 16.27
CA PRO A 31 1.25 1.27 14.90
C PRO A 31 2.25 0.16 14.58
N THR A 32 1.75 -0.97 14.09
CA THR A 32 2.56 -2.12 13.69
C THR A 32 2.34 -2.40 12.21
N ILE A 33 3.42 -2.69 11.47
CA ILE A 33 3.31 -3.09 10.06
C ILE A 33 2.78 -4.52 10.02
N GLN A 34 1.58 -4.69 9.45
CA GLN A 34 0.97 -5.99 9.22
C GLN A 34 1.46 -6.60 7.91
N GLU A 35 1.52 -5.79 6.85
CA GLU A 35 1.92 -6.26 5.52
C GLU A 35 2.69 -5.18 4.75
N THR A 36 3.64 -5.60 3.91
CA THR A 36 4.28 -4.77 2.91
C THR A 36 4.25 -5.49 1.56
N ARG A 37 3.72 -4.83 0.52
CA ARG A 37 3.58 -5.40 -0.81
C ARG A 37 4.11 -4.47 -1.88
N ASN A 38 4.86 -5.02 -2.83
CA ASN A 38 5.48 -4.29 -3.93
C ASN A 38 4.68 -4.45 -5.24
N PHE A 39 4.53 -3.35 -5.96
CA PHE A 39 3.83 -3.24 -7.24
C PHE A 39 4.79 -2.62 -8.27
N PRO A 40 5.55 -3.44 -9.02
CA PRO A 40 6.52 -2.93 -9.98
C PRO A 40 5.85 -2.24 -11.17
N VAL A 41 6.45 -1.16 -11.65
CA VAL A 41 6.06 -0.50 -12.90
C VAL A 41 6.66 -1.31 -14.05
N LEU A 42 5.81 -2.06 -14.76
CA LEU A 42 6.24 -2.97 -15.82
C LEU A 42 6.55 -2.28 -17.16
N SER A 43 6.13 -1.03 -17.33
CA SER A 43 6.33 -0.24 -18.54
C SER A 43 6.43 1.25 -18.18
N PRO A 44 7.25 2.06 -18.89
CA PRO A 44 7.32 3.51 -18.67
C PRO A 44 5.98 4.26 -18.79
N TYR A 45 4.95 3.62 -19.34
CA TYR A 45 3.61 4.21 -19.49
C TYR A 45 2.60 3.68 -18.47
N SER A 46 2.97 2.72 -17.62
CA SER A 46 2.05 2.06 -16.68
C SER A 46 2.18 2.54 -15.23
N HIS A 47 2.85 3.67 -14.98
CA HIS A 47 2.99 4.25 -13.65
C HIS A 47 1.64 4.42 -12.93
N GLN A 48 0.66 5.04 -13.61
CA GLN A 48 -0.67 5.23 -13.03
C GLN A 48 -1.36 3.89 -12.71
N SER A 49 -1.28 2.93 -13.63
CA SER A 49 -1.89 1.61 -13.43
C SER A 49 -1.26 0.85 -12.26
N ALA A 50 0.07 0.94 -12.08
CA ALA A 50 0.76 0.33 -10.95
C ALA A 50 0.38 1.01 -9.63
N PHE A 51 0.23 2.34 -9.62
CA PHE A 51 -0.28 3.08 -8.46
C PHE A 51 -1.72 2.67 -8.13
N ASP A 52 -2.62 2.66 -9.12
CA ASP A 52 -4.04 2.31 -8.95
C ASP A 52 -4.19 0.89 -8.39
N THR A 53 -3.33 -0.03 -8.83
CA THR A 53 -3.30 -1.41 -8.33
C THR A 53 -2.85 -1.45 -6.86
N ALA A 54 -1.81 -0.70 -6.50
CA ALA A 54 -1.33 -0.61 -5.12
C ALA A 54 -2.38 0.03 -4.20
N ASP A 55 -3.05 1.09 -4.67
CA ASP A 55 -4.10 1.79 -3.94
C ASP A 55 -5.35 0.92 -3.73
N LEU A 56 -5.81 0.23 -4.78
CA LEU A 56 -6.92 -0.71 -4.68
C LEU A 56 -6.60 -1.86 -3.73
N TYR A 57 -5.38 -2.40 -3.79
CA TYR A 57 -4.92 -3.43 -2.86
C TYR A 57 -5.05 -2.96 -1.41
N GLY A 58 -4.51 -1.78 -1.10
CA GLY A 58 -4.60 -1.19 0.24
C GLY A 58 -6.03 -1.04 0.75
N LYS A 59 -6.93 -0.49 -0.09
CA LYS A 59 -8.36 -0.35 0.24
C LYS A 59 -9.02 -1.68 0.56
N LEU A 60 -8.81 -2.68 -0.29
CA LEU A 60 -9.41 -4.01 -0.11
C LEU A 60 -8.86 -4.72 1.11
N THR A 61 -7.55 -4.66 1.36
CA THR A 61 -6.92 -5.29 2.53
C THR A 61 -7.39 -4.65 3.83
N VAL A 62 -7.47 -3.32 3.90
CA VAL A 62 -8.03 -2.62 5.08
C VAL A 62 -9.50 -3.00 5.29
N SER A 63 -10.31 -3.01 4.22
CA SER A 63 -11.73 -3.38 4.31
C SER A 63 -11.92 -4.82 4.81
N ALA A 64 -11.09 -5.75 4.34
CA ALA A 64 -11.13 -7.14 4.77
C ALA A 64 -10.75 -7.27 6.27
N LEU A 65 -9.63 -6.66 6.67
CA LEU A 65 -9.16 -6.70 8.05
C LEU A 65 -10.15 -6.05 9.04
N ILE A 66 -10.84 -4.97 8.65
CA ILE A 66 -11.89 -4.37 9.50
C ILE A 66 -13.11 -5.29 9.60
N SER A 67 -13.43 -6.05 8.55
CA SER A 67 -14.59 -6.95 8.54
C SER A 67 -14.38 -8.22 9.37
N GLU A 68 -13.12 -8.58 9.65
CA GLU A 68 -12.74 -9.74 10.47
C GLU A 68 -12.69 -9.43 11.98
N VAL A 69 -12.94 -8.18 12.38
CA VAL A 69 -12.76 -7.66 13.76
C VAL A 69 -14.09 -7.49 14.47
#